data_AF-A0A3D3GPG3-F1
#
_entry.id   AF-A0A3D3GPG3-F1
#
_cell.length_a   1.000
_cell.length_b   1.000
_cell.length_c   1.000
_cell.angle_alpha   90.00
_cell.angle_beta   90.00
_cell.angle_gamma   90.00
#
_symmetry.space_group_name_H-M   'P 1'
#
loop_
_entity.id
_entity.type
_entity.pdbx_description
1 polymer ?
#
loop_
_entity_poly.entity_id
_entity_poly.type
_entity_poly.pdbx_seq_one_letter_code
_entity_poly.pdbx_strand_id
1 'polypeptide(L)'
;MFVIRVPGGLRDELKAYLAEQGVRTGIYYEKSIHQQPLLKRYRHRKVSLKNTEQLSSEVLALPIYPGLTAAEQKHVCRTIQDFF
;
A
#
# COMPACT_ATOMS: atom_id res chain seq x y z
N MET A 1 1.27 -10.65 -6.46
CA MET A 1 1.39 -9.40 -5.68
C MET A 1 2.07 -9.72 -4.37
N PHE A 2 2.97 -8.85 -3.90
CA PHE A 2 3.59 -8.96 -2.58
C PHE A 2 3.26 -7.69 -1.79
N VAL A 3 2.46 -7.81 -0.73
CA VAL A 3 1.96 -6.66 0.05
C VAL A 3 2.66 -6.62 1.39
N ILE A 4 3.16 -5.45 1.76
CA ILE A 4 3.68 -5.16 3.09
C ILE A 4 2.76 -4.18 3.82
N ARG A 5 2.87 -4.14 5.15
CA ARG A 5 2.27 -3.09 5.98
C ARG A 5 3.32 -2.05 6.32
N VAL A 6 2.95 -0.78 6.19
CA VAL A 6 3.75 0.39 6.50
C VAL A 6 3.00 1.20 7.56
N PRO A 7 3.19 0.91 8.85
CA PRO A 7 2.51 1.62 9.93
C PRO A 7 3.05 3.05 10.11
N GLY A 8 2.42 3.82 11.01
CA GLY A 8 2.91 5.16 11.39
C GLY A 8 2.56 6.27 10.41
N GLY A 9 1.68 6.02 9.44
CA GLY A 9 1.32 7.03 8.42
C GLY A 9 2.34 7.17 7.29
N LEU A 10 3.38 6.34 7.28
CA LEU A 10 4.52 6.45 6.35
C LEU A 10 4.27 5.82 4.97
N ARG A 11 3.10 5.19 4.75
CA ARG A 11 2.79 4.45 3.52
C ARG A 11 2.95 5.30 2.27
N ASP A 12 2.37 6.49 2.28
CA ASP A 12 2.38 7.40 1.13
C ASP A 12 3.76 8.06 0.92
N GLU A 13 4.49 8.33 1.99
CA GLU A 13 5.89 8.83 1.94
C GLU A 13 6.83 7.77 1.36
N LEU A 14 6.76 6.52 1.84
CA LEU A 14 7.56 5.42 1.30
C LEU A 14 7.21 5.16 -0.18
N LYS A 15 5.93 5.23 -0.55
CA LYS A 15 5.50 5.12 -1.95
C LYS A 15 6.14 6.19 -2.83
N ALA A 16 6.16 7.45 -2.38
CA ALA A 16 6.78 8.56 -3.11
C ALA A 16 8.30 8.37 -3.23
N TYR A 17 8.97 8.05 -2.13
CA TYR A 17 10.41 7.79 -2.11
C TYR A 17 10.81 6.65 -3.04
N LEU A 18 10.09 5.52 -3.01
CA LEU A 18 10.33 4.41 -3.93
C LEU A 18 10.14 4.82 -5.39
N ALA A 19 9.12 5.64 -5.70
CA ALA A 19 8.89 6.12 -7.05
C ALA A 19 10.02 7.02 -7.57
N GLU A 20 10.59 7.88 -6.72
CA GLU A 20 11.77 8.70 -7.06
C GLU A 20 13.01 7.84 -7.36
N GLN A 21 13.13 6.67 -6.73
CA GLN A 21 14.20 5.69 -6.97
C GLN A 21 13.88 4.69 -8.10
N GLY A 22 12.84 4.95 -8.89
CA GLY A 22 12.43 4.12 -10.02
C GLY A 22 11.65 2.85 -9.65
N VAL A 23 11.25 2.67 -8.39
CA VAL A 23 10.49 1.53 -7.90
C VAL A 23 8.98 1.86 -7.88
N ARG A 24 8.24 1.32 -8.85
CA ARG A 24 6.78 1.47 -8.92
C ARG A 24 6.06 0.54 -7.94
N THR A 25 5.23 1.11 -7.07
CA THR A 25 4.39 0.38 -6.12
C THR A 25 2.90 0.66 -6.37
N GLY A 26 2.03 -0.16 -5.76
CA GLY A 26 0.58 -0.01 -5.88
C GLY A 26 -0.14 -0.01 -4.53
N ILE A 27 -1.39 0.44 -4.52
CA ILE A 27 -2.28 0.44 -3.36
C ILE A 27 -3.57 -0.29 -3.75
N TYR A 28 -3.90 -1.35 -3.00
CA TYR A 28 -5.05 -2.21 -3.26
C TYR A 28 -5.75 -2.54 -1.93
N TYR A 29 -6.74 -1.77 -1.48
CA TYR A 29 -7.40 -0.62 -2.11
C TYR A 29 -7.25 0.65 -1.24
N GLU A 30 -7.28 1.84 -1.86
CA GLU A 30 -7.13 3.14 -1.16
C GLU A 30 -8.20 3.40 -0.10
N LYS A 31 -9.42 2.91 -0.32
CA LYS A 31 -10.53 2.97 0.64
C LYS A 31 -11.11 1.60 0.82
N SER A 32 -11.40 1.25 2.06
CA SER A 32 -12.13 0.04 2.38
C SER A 32 -13.50 0.03 1.69
N ILE A 33 -14.03 -1.17 1.41
CA ILE A 33 -15.27 -1.31 0.64
C ILE A 33 -16.42 -0.50 1.26
N HIS A 34 -16.61 -0.55 2.58
CA HIS A 34 -17.68 0.19 3.28
C HIS A 34 -17.52 1.72 3.22
N GLN A 35 -16.34 2.22 2.86
CA GLN A 35 -16.03 3.65 2.67
C GLN A 35 -16.18 4.14 1.23
N GLN A 36 -16.46 3.25 0.28
CA GLN A 36 -16.64 3.62 -1.11
C GLN A 36 -17.85 4.54 -1.30
N PRO A 37 -17.73 5.66 -2.06
CA PRO A 37 -18.82 6.61 -2.26
C PRO A 37 -20.12 5.99 -2.79
N LEU A 38 -20.02 4.98 -3.66
CA LEU A 38 -21.15 4.24 -4.24
C LEU A 38 -22.02 3.55 -3.18
N LEU A 39 -21.40 3.15 -2.06
CA LEU A 39 -22.08 2.45 -0.98
C LEU A 39 -22.69 3.39 0.07
N LYS A 40 -22.56 4.71 -0.09
CA LYS A 40 -23.14 5.70 0.84
C LYS A 40 -24.64 5.48 1.10
N ARG A 41 -25.42 5.15 0.07
CA ARG A 41 -26.87 4.89 0.18
C ARG A 41 -27.25 3.64 0.97
N TYR A 42 -26.33 2.70 1.12
CA TYR A 42 -26.53 1.46 1.90
C TYR A 42 -25.97 1.58 3.32
N ARG A 43 -25.48 2.76 3.72
CA ARG A 43 -25.02 3.03 5.09
C ARG A 43 -26.22 3.29 5.99
N HIS A 44 -26.98 2.25 6.28
CA HIS A 44 -28.10 2.33 7.23
C HIS A 44 -27.63 2.52 8.69
N ARG A 45 -26.35 2.21 8.97
CA ARG A 45 -25.68 2.43 10.26
C ARG A 45 -24.19 2.70 10.05
N LYS A 46 -23.57 3.58 10.86
CA LYS A 46 -22.11 3.72 10.90
C LYS A 46 -21.52 2.43 11.48
N VAL A 47 -20.99 1.56 10.63
CA VAL A 47 -20.19 0.40 11.04
C VAL A 47 -18.73 0.78 10.88
N SER A 48 -17.97 0.75 11.98
CA SER A 48 -16.50 0.85 11.92
C SER A 48 -15.92 -0.56 11.84
N LEU A 49 -15.04 -0.75 10.87
CA LEU A 49 -14.25 -1.97 10.71
C LEU A 49 -12.79 -1.58 10.92
N LYS A 50 -12.41 -1.37 12.19
CA LYS A 50 -11.11 -0.79 12.59
C LYS A 50 -9.92 -1.42 11.86
N ASN A 51 -9.85 -2.75 11.82
CA ASN A 51 -8.74 -3.45 11.15
C ASN A 51 -8.72 -3.19 9.64
N THR A 52 -9.89 -3.18 8.98
CA THR A 52 -10.00 -2.89 7.56
C THR A 52 -9.59 -1.46 7.25
N GLU A 53 -10.04 -0.51 8.07
CA GLU A 53 -9.73 0.91 7.95
C GLU A 53 -8.22 1.15 8.12
N GLN A 54 -7.64 0.57 9.17
CA GLN A 54 -6.20 0.64 9.42
C GLN A 54 -5.40 0.03 8.27
N LEU A 55 -5.71 -1.20 7.86
CA LEU A 55 -4.97 -1.86 6.78
C LEU A 55 -5.05 -1.09 5.46
N SER A 56 -6.20 -0.51 5.11
CA SER A 56 -6.32 0.30 3.88
C SER A 56 -5.37 1.49 3.83
N SER A 57 -5.03 2.06 4.99
CA SER A 57 -4.07 3.16 5.12
C SER A 57 -2.60 2.71 5.19
N GLU A 58 -2.34 1.44 5.52
CA GLU A 58 -0.98 0.94 5.77
C GLU A 58 -0.42 0.05 4.65
N VAL A 59 -1.27 -0.54 3.80
CA VAL A 59 -0.79 -1.50 2.80
C VAL A 59 -0.11 -0.82 1.61
N LEU A 60 1.01 -1.42 1.19
CA LEU A 60 1.73 -1.07 -0.03
C LEU A 60 2.12 -2.35 -0.77
N ALA A 61 1.76 -2.42 -2.05
CA ALA A 61 2.10 -3.54 -2.93
C ALA A 61 3.44 -3.27 -3.63
N LEU A 62 4.41 -4.15 -3.41
CA LEU A 62 5.73 -4.13 -4.04
C LEU A 62 5.71 -4.79 -5.43
N PRO A 63 6.67 -4.45 -6.32
CA PRO A 63 6.80 -5.10 -7.62
C PRO A 63 6.95 -6.61 -7.48
N ILE A 64 6.18 -7.35 -8.28
CA ILE A 64 6.36 -8.79 -8.45
C ILE A 64 5.78 -9.20 -9.81
N TYR A 65 6.65 -9.70 -10.68
CA TYR A 65 6.32 -10.16 -12.03
C TYR A 65 7.40 -11.13 -12.51
N PRO A 66 7.14 -12.01 -13.50
CA PRO A 66 8.07 -13.06 -13.92
C PRO A 66 9.46 -12.56 -14.36
N GLY A 67 9.56 -11.34 -14.89
CA GLY A 67 10.82 -10.73 -15.31
C GLY A 67 11.60 -9.98 -14.23
N LEU A 68 11.16 -9.99 -12.96
CA LEU A 68 11.82 -9.25 -11.90
C LEU A 68 13.12 -9.95 -11.47
N THR A 69 14.25 -9.34 -11.81
CA THR A 69 15.58 -9.88 -11.55
C THR A 69 15.97 -9.82 -10.08
N ALA A 70 16.94 -10.63 -9.68
CA ALA A 70 17.49 -10.59 -8.32
C ALA A 70 18.15 -9.23 -7.98
N ALA A 71 18.72 -8.54 -8.97
CA ALA A 71 19.30 -7.22 -8.79
C ALA A 71 18.21 -6.17 -8.51
N GLU A 72 17.11 -6.19 -9.27
CA GLU A 72 15.96 -5.32 -9.03
C GLU A 72 15.32 -5.61 -7.66
N GLN A 73 15.19 -6.89 -7.27
CA GLN A 73 14.70 -7.25 -5.92
C GLN A 73 15.59 -6.67 -4.82
N LYS A 74 16.92 -6.79 -4.96
CA LYS A 74 17.87 -6.19 -4.02
C LYS A 74 17.75 -4.67 -3.99
N HIS A 75 17.55 -4.02 -5.14
CA HIS A 75 17.33 -2.57 -5.23
C HIS A 75 16.08 -2.16 -4.45
N VAL A 76 14.96 -2.88 -4.62
CA VAL A 76 13.72 -2.63 -3.86
C VAL A 76 13.98 -2.76 -2.36
N CYS A 77 14.59 -3.87 -1.92
CA CYS A 77 14.88 -4.10 -0.50
C CYS A 77 15.79 -3.02 0.09
N ARG A 78 16.86 -2.67 -0.61
CA ARG A 78 17.82 -1.64 -0.17
C ARG A 78 17.17 -0.27 -0.10
N THR A 79 16.38 0.10 -1.11
CA THR A 79 15.67 1.38 -1.11
C THR A 79 14.69 1.49 0.05
N ILE A 80 13.99 0.40 0.38
CA ILE A 80 13.12 0.37 1.57
C ILE A 80 13.95 0.55 2.85
N GLN A 81 15.10 -0.11 2.97
CA GLN A 81 16.00 0.05 4.12
C GLN A 81 16.54 1.48 4.24
N ASP A 82 16.90 2.13 3.14
CA ASP A 82 17.46 3.49 3.14
C ASP A 82 16.41 4.55 3.54
N PHE A 83 15.11 4.25 3.43
CA PHE A 83 14.02 5.14 3.85
C PHE A 83 13.81 5.16 5.38
N PHE A 84 14.08 4.05 6.07
CA PHE A 84 13.80 3.87 7.50
C PHE A 84 15.04 4.03 8.37
#